data_AF-A0A0K2JDW1-F1
#
_entry.id   AF-A0A0K2JDW1-F1
#
_cell.length_a   1.000
_cell.length_b   1.000
_cell.length_c   1.000
_cell.angle_alpha   90.00
_cell.angle_beta   90.00
_cell.angle_gamma   90.00
#
_symmetry.space_group_name_H-M   'P 1'
#
loop_
_entity.id
_entity.type
_entity.pdbx_description
1 polymer ?
#
loop_
_entity_poly.entity_id
_entity_poly.type
_entity_poly.pdbx_seq_one_letter_code
_entity_poly.pdbx_strand_id
1 'polypeptide(L)'
;MEGNSKDTRKEKETADVKKKSNFFKRNFIVILLVLLSGGAIALNEYDKKNNETINVVVDSKLAKAPAENQQSLEKLSIFVYNPQTKQIEEKEAVIEKQQNLIEGDYINEVIKASPFLTKDMKFLSAYNLKTDGKNTVIIKLNEAFSGLRKNKDLFDGFTQSIARTISNNFPNIQGINIQIDGEAIIQ
;
A
#
# COMPACT_ATOMS: atom_id res chain seq x y z
N MET A 1 35.22 -7.33 -85.98
CA MET A 1 33.76 -7.11 -85.89
C MET A 1 33.44 -6.72 -84.47
N GLU A 2 33.21 -5.43 -84.25
CA GLU A 2 32.57 -4.91 -83.04
C GLU A 2 31.16 -5.50 -82.91
N GLY A 3 30.80 -5.89 -81.69
CA GLY A 3 29.50 -6.49 -81.39
C GLY A 3 29.03 -6.15 -79.99
N ASN A 4 28.47 -4.95 -79.85
CA ASN A 4 27.35 -4.58 -78.96
C ASN A 4 27.20 -5.34 -77.62
N SER A 5 27.91 -4.91 -76.57
CA SER A 5 27.70 -5.40 -75.18
C SER A 5 27.55 -4.29 -74.13
N LYS A 6 27.60 -3.01 -74.54
CA LYS A 6 27.48 -1.87 -73.60
C LYS A 6 26.06 -1.35 -73.44
N ASP A 7 25.16 -1.62 -74.39
CA ASP A 7 23.80 -1.07 -74.36
C ASP A 7 22.89 -1.79 -73.35
N THR A 8 23.00 -3.12 -73.27
CA THR A 8 22.19 -3.95 -72.36
C THR A 8 22.53 -3.77 -70.88
N ARG A 9 23.70 -3.23 -70.54
CA ARG A 9 24.14 -3.04 -69.13
C ARG A 9 23.56 -1.78 -68.51
N LYS A 10 23.52 -0.67 -69.27
CA LYS A 10 22.93 0.61 -68.81
C LYS A 10 21.40 0.52 -68.69
N GLU A 11 20.76 -0.23 -69.58
CA GLU A 11 19.30 -0.43 -69.55
C GLU A 11 18.85 -1.30 -68.35
N LYS A 12 19.65 -2.30 -67.96
CA LYS A 12 19.39 -3.13 -66.76
C LYS A 12 19.63 -2.37 -65.44
N GLU A 13 20.72 -1.59 -65.34
CA GLU A 13 20.99 -0.78 -64.13
C GLU A 13 19.92 0.28 -63.88
N THR A 14 19.46 0.95 -64.94
CA THR A 14 18.40 1.96 -64.82
C THR A 14 17.05 1.35 -64.47
N ALA A 15 16.73 0.14 -64.96
CA ALA A 15 15.52 -0.59 -64.59
C ALA A 15 15.50 -1.06 -63.11
N ASP A 16 16.62 -1.56 -62.59
CA ASP A 16 16.71 -2.03 -61.20
C ASP A 16 16.62 -0.88 -60.18
N VAL A 17 17.24 0.27 -60.47
CA VAL A 17 17.14 1.47 -59.63
C VAL A 17 15.71 2.02 -59.63
N LYS A 18 15.04 2.04 -60.78
CA LYS A 18 13.64 2.49 -60.90
C LYS A 18 12.66 1.54 -60.19
N LYS A 19 12.94 0.23 -60.22
CA LYS A 19 12.14 -0.80 -59.53
C LYS A 19 12.30 -0.73 -58.01
N LYS A 20 13.50 -0.50 -57.48
CA LYS A 20 13.75 -0.26 -56.05
C LYS A 20 13.04 1.01 -55.54
N SER A 21 13.12 2.12 -56.28
CA SER A 21 12.47 3.38 -55.91
C SER A 21 10.94 3.24 -55.77
N ASN A 22 10.30 2.50 -56.68
CA ASN A 22 8.86 2.27 -56.64
C ASN A 22 8.41 1.34 -55.52
N PHE A 23 9.26 0.42 -55.04
CA PHE A 23 8.95 -0.43 -53.89
C PHE A 23 8.81 0.39 -52.60
N PHE A 24 9.74 1.32 -52.35
CA PHE A 24 9.67 2.21 -51.18
C PHE A 24 8.46 3.15 -51.23
N LYS A 25 8.09 3.65 -52.41
CA LYS A 25 6.90 4.51 -52.55
C LYS A 25 5.59 3.73 -52.37
N ARG A 26 5.50 2.51 -52.91
CA ARG A 26 4.28 1.69 -52.86
C ARG A 26 4.06 1.04 -51.49
N ASN A 27 5.14 0.74 -50.77
CA ASN A 27 5.09 0.08 -49.46
C ASN A 27 5.40 1.05 -48.30
N PHE A 28 5.44 2.36 -48.54
CA PHE A 28 5.81 3.38 -47.55
C PHE A 28 4.99 3.26 -46.26
N ILE A 29 3.68 3.06 -46.36
CA ILE A 29 2.78 2.94 -45.21
C ILE A 29 3.12 1.70 -44.37
N VAL A 30 3.41 0.57 -45.01
CA VAL A 30 3.77 -0.68 -44.31
C VAL A 30 5.13 -0.52 -43.62
N ILE A 31 6.10 0.09 -44.30
CA ILE A 31 7.43 0.38 -43.74
C ILE A 31 7.30 1.34 -42.54
N LEU A 32 6.45 2.37 -42.65
CA LEU A 32 6.18 3.32 -41.58
C LEU A 32 5.56 2.64 -40.36
N LEU A 33 4.59 1.74 -40.56
CA LEU A 33 3.97 0.99 -39.47
C LEU A 33 4.98 0.09 -38.75
N VAL A 34 5.85 -0.61 -39.49
CA VAL A 34 6.91 -1.45 -38.89
C VAL A 34 7.89 -0.61 -38.07
N LEU A 35 8.26 0.58 -38.57
CA LEU A 35 9.13 1.51 -37.83
C LEU A 35 8.47 2.06 -36.56
N LEU A 36 7.18 2.40 -36.61
CA LEU A 36 6.43 2.87 -35.44
C LEU A 36 6.32 1.78 -34.37
N SER A 37 6.03 0.54 -34.77
CA SER A 37 5.99 -0.60 -33.84
C SER A 37 7.36 -0.88 -33.22
N GLY A 38 8.43 -0.88 -34.02
CA GLY A 38 9.79 -1.03 -33.51
C GLY A 38 10.21 0.10 -32.55
N GLY A 39 9.85 1.35 -32.89
CA GLY A 39 10.11 2.51 -32.05
C GLY A 39 9.38 2.46 -30.71
N ALA A 40 8.11 2.04 -30.69
CA ALA A 40 7.34 1.89 -29.45
C ALA A 40 7.94 0.84 -28.50
N ILE A 41 8.45 -0.28 -29.05
CA ILE A 41 9.11 -1.33 -28.25
C ILE A 41 10.43 -0.83 -27.67
N ALA A 42 11.23 -0.11 -28.46
CA ALA A 42 12.51 0.45 -28.00
C ALA A 42 12.32 1.54 -26.93
N LEU A 43 11.30 2.40 -27.08
CA LEU A 43 10.95 3.41 -26.07
C LEU A 43 10.49 2.73 -24.77
N ASN A 44 9.66 1.68 -24.85
CA ASN A 44 9.21 0.93 -23.68
C ASN A 44 10.36 0.24 -22.94
N GLU A 45 11.33 -0.35 -23.65
CA GLU A 45 12.54 -0.90 -23.02
C GLU A 45 13.46 0.18 -22.44
N TYR A 46 13.54 1.36 -23.07
CA TYR A 46 14.29 2.49 -22.55
C TYR A 46 13.65 3.06 -21.27
N ASP A 47 12.33 3.20 -21.25
CA ASP A 47 11.58 3.65 -20.06
C ASP A 47 11.70 2.64 -18.92
N LYS A 48 11.70 1.33 -19.23
CA LYS A 48 11.93 0.27 -18.21
C LYS A 48 13.33 0.31 -17.61
N LYS A 49 14.34 0.80 -18.35
CA LYS A 49 15.73 0.93 -17.87
C LYS A 49 16.01 2.27 -17.19
N ASN A 50 15.24 3.31 -17.50
CA ASN A 50 15.36 4.65 -16.92
C ASN A 50 14.15 5.03 -16.05
N ASN A 51 13.40 4.04 -15.58
CA ASN A 51 12.37 4.28 -14.58
C ASN A 51 13.11 4.66 -13.31
N GLU A 52 13.27 5.96 -13.08
CA GLU A 52 13.79 6.53 -11.86
C GLU A 52 12.90 6.03 -10.72
N THR A 53 13.31 4.94 -10.07
CA THR A 53 12.82 4.60 -8.76
C THR A 53 13.03 5.83 -7.89
N ILE A 54 11.94 6.36 -7.33
CA ILE A 54 11.99 7.40 -6.31
C ILE A 54 12.87 6.85 -5.18
N ASN A 55 14.16 7.18 -5.21
CA ASN A 55 15.05 6.94 -4.11
C ASN A 55 14.65 7.94 -3.04
N VAL A 56 13.88 7.48 -2.06
CA VAL A 56 13.68 8.20 -0.81
C VAL A 56 15.06 8.29 -0.15
N VAL A 57 15.77 9.39 -0.41
CA VAL A 57 17.03 9.68 0.27
C VAL A 57 16.66 10.07 1.70
N VAL A 58 16.68 9.07 2.58
CA VAL A 58 16.64 9.29 4.03
C VAL A 58 17.97 9.97 4.39
N ASP A 59 17.88 11.13 5.04
CA ASP A 59 19.03 11.90 5.53
C ASP A 59 20.03 10.95 6.22
N SER A 60 21.30 10.95 5.82
CA SER A 60 22.30 9.99 6.30
C SER A 60 22.56 10.10 7.81
N LYS A 61 22.06 11.16 8.45
CA LYS A 61 22.05 11.32 9.92
C LYS A 61 20.92 10.56 10.62
N LEU A 62 19.88 10.15 9.88
CA LEU A 62 18.82 9.23 10.33
C LEU A 62 19.14 7.78 9.93
N ALA A 63 20.06 7.56 9.01
CA ALA A 63 20.53 6.24 8.55
C ALA A 63 21.56 5.59 9.49
N LYS A 64 21.30 5.59 10.81
CA LYS A 64 21.90 4.52 11.63
C LYS A 64 21.16 3.24 11.23
N ALA A 65 21.81 2.41 10.42
CA ALA A 65 21.34 1.07 10.14
C ALA A 65 20.88 0.42 11.46
N PRO A 66 19.65 -0.12 11.56
CA PRO A 66 19.32 -1.00 12.66
C PRO A 66 20.33 -2.14 12.59
N ALA A 67 21.02 -2.39 13.70
CA ALA A 67 21.85 -3.57 13.83
C ALA A 67 21.04 -4.79 13.37
N GLU A 68 21.65 -5.55 12.46
CA GLU A 68 21.43 -6.94 12.07
C GLU A 68 20.13 -7.61 12.54
N ASN A 69 19.44 -8.20 11.55
CA ASN A 69 18.37 -9.19 11.61
C ASN A 69 18.46 -10.22 12.77
N GLN A 70 18.17 -9.77 13.98
CA GLN A 70 17.39 -10.52 14.93
C GLN A 70 15.95 -10.02 14.73
N GLN A 71 15.00 -10.92 14.50
CA GLN A 71 13.58 -10.63 14.73
C GLN A 71 13.45 -10.25 16.21
N SER A 72 13.78 -9.00 16.52
CA SER A 72 13.65 -8.47 17.84
C SER A 72 12.16 -8.34 18.06
N LEU A 73 11.66 -9.12 19.01
CA LEU A 73 10.28 -9.03 19.43
C LEU A 73 10.19 -7.89 20.43
N GLU A 74 9.14 -7.09 20.31
CA GLU A 74 8.79 -6.10 21.31
C GLU A 74 7.49 -6.47 22.00
N LYS A 75 7.37 -6.08 23.28
CA LYS A 75 6.23 -6.38 24.13
C LYS A 75 5.38 -5.13 24.27
N LEU A 76 4.12 -5.22 23.88
CA LEU A 76 3.13 -4.17 24.09
C LEU A 76 2.31 -4.47 25.34
N SER A 77 2.16 -3.48 26.23
CA SER A 77 1.18 -3.53 27.31
C SER A 77 -0.19 -3.17 26.74
N ILE A 78 -1.09 -4.16 26.74
CA ILE A 78 -2.48 -4.03 26.33
C ILE A 78 -3.41 -4.38 27.49
N PHE A 79 -4.60 -3.81 27.48
CA PHE A 79 -5.64 -4.08 28.47
C PHE A 79 -6.79 -4.80 27.78
N VAL A 80 -7.24 -5.92 28.34
CA VAL A 80 -8.24 -6.78 27.71
C VAL A 80 -9.32 -7.16 28.72
N TYR A 81 -10.57 -6.96 28.33
CA TYR A 81 -11.73 -7.37 29.10
C TYR A 81 -11.89 -8.89 29.11
N ASN A 82 -12.09 -9.43 30.30
CA ASN A 82 -12.37 -10.84 30.51
C ASN A 82 -13.86 -11.02 30.87
N PRO A 83 -14.68 -11.61 29.98
CA PRO A 83 -16.11 -11.79 30.22
C PRO A 83 -16.46 -12.68 31.42
N GLN A 84 -15.54 -13.55 31.84
CA GLN A 84 -15.78 -14.47 32.97
C GLN A 84 -15.61 -13.75 34.31
N THR A 85 -14.56 -12.92 34.43
CA THR A 85 -14.27 -12.17 35.66
C THR A 85 -14.93 -10.79 35.68
N LYS A 86 -15.40 -10.32 34.52
CA LYS A 86 -15.89 -8.95 34.27
C LYS A 86 -14.87 -7.86 34.60
N GLN A 87 -13.58 -8.18 34.52
CA GLN A 87 -12.48 -7.28 34.79
C GLN A 87 -11.69 -6.96 33.52
N ILE A 88 -11.00 -5.82 33.53
CA ILE A 88 -10.02 -5.47 32.51
C ILE A 88 -8.64 -5.80 33.07
N GLU A 89 -7.95 -6.72 32.41
CA GLU A 89 -6.67 -7.27 32.83
C GLU A 89 -5.57 -6.79 31.88
N GLU A 90 -4.40 -6.46 32.42
CA GLU A 90 -3.23 -6.15 31.63
C GLU A 90 -2.63 -7.43 31.05
N LYS A 91 -2.22 -7.39 29.78
CA LYS A 91 -1.58 -8.48 29.06
C LYS A 91 -0.42 -7.94 28.24
N GLU A 92 0.59 -8.78 28.06
CA GLU A 92 1.69 -8.52 27.14
C GLU A 92 1.36 -9.13 25.77
N ALA A 93 1.30 -8.30 24.73
CA ALA A 93 1.27 -8.77 23.34
C ALA A 93 2.67 -8.72 22.75
N VAL A 94 3.10 -9.79 22.10
CA VAL A 94 4.43 -9.91 21.51
C VAL A 94 4.31 -9.69 20.01
N ILE A 95 4.95 -8.63 19.51
CA ILE A 95 4.93 -8.28 18.09
C ILE A 95 6.36 -8.17 17.54
N GLU A 96 6.49 -8.22 16.22
CA GLU A 96 7.75 -7.90 15.56
C GLU A 96 8.06 -6.41 15.77
N LYS A 97 9.31 -6.09 16.12
CA LYS A 97 9.71 -4.72 16.42
C LYS A 97 9.48 -3.79 15.25
N GLN A 98 8.69 -2.75 15.49
CA GLN A 98 8.41 -1.70 14.52
C GLN A 98 9.16 -0.42 14.90
N GLN A 99 9.49 0.42 13.91
CA GLN A 99 10.19 1.68 14.19
C GLN A 99 9.30 2.69 14.91
N ASN A 100 8.01 2.72 14.55
CA ASN A 100 7.03 3.65 15.12
C ASN A 100 5.74 2.88 15.37
N LEU A 101 5.44 2.62 16.65
CA LEU A 101 4.15 2.08 17.04
C LEU A 101 3.11 3.18 17.03
N ILE A 102 1.96 2.88 16.44
CA ILE A 102 0.81 3.77 16.38
C ILE A 102 -0.39 3.14 17.09
N GLU A 103 -1.42 3.93 17.34
CA GLU A 103 -2.62 3.53 18.07
C GLU A 103 -3.26 2.25 17.47
N GLY A 104 -3.23 2.15 16.13
CA GLY A 104 -3.75 1.00 15.40
C GLY A 104 -3.07 -0.33 15.74
N ASP A 105 -1.77 -0.34 16.04
CA ASP A 105 -1.04 -1.56 16.38
C ASP A 105 -1.56 -2.12 17.71
N TYR A 106 -1.71 -1.27 18.71
CA TYR A 106 -2.27 -1.64 20.01
C TYR A 106 -3.72 -2.10 19.90
N ILE A 107 -4.55 -1.43 19.10
CA ILE A 107 -5.95 -1.81 18.90
C ILE A 107 -6.05 -3.20 18.25
N ASN A 108 -5.19 -3.48 17.27
CA ASN A 108 -5.13 -4.80 16.64
C ASN A 108 -4.80 -5.89 17.66
N GLU A 109 -3.83 -5.65 18.56
CA GLU A 109 -3.47 -6.62 19.59
C GLU A 109 -4.57 -6.81 20.64
N VAL A 110 -5.29 -5.74 21.03
CA VAL A 110 -6.50 -5.86 21.88
C VAL A 110 -7.56 -6.73 21.22
N ILE A 111 -7.80 -6.55 19.90
CA ILE A 111 -8.77 -7.37 19.16
C ILE A 111 -8.34 -8.84 19.15
N LYS A 112 -7.09 -9.13 18.81
CA LYS A 112 -6.54 -10.50 18.79
C LYS A 112 -6.62 -11.18 20.15
N ALA A 113 -6.38 -10.43 21.23
CA ALA A 113 -6.35 -10.96 22.59
C ALA A 113 -7.74 -11.11 23.24
N SER A 114 -8.79 -10.56 22.62
CA SER A 114 -10.17 -10.59 23.13
C SER A 114 -10.87 -11.89 22.71
N PRO A 115 -11.15 -12.83 23.64
CA PRO A 115 -11.61 -14.18 23.30
C PRO A 115 -13.06 -14.26 22.78
N PHE A 116 -13.82 -13.17 22.91
CA PHE A 116 -15.22 -13.06 22.50
C PHE A 116 -15.39 -12.37 21.14
N LEU A 117 -14.30 -11.95 20.50
CA LEU A 117 -14.31 -11.38 19.15
C LEU A 117 -14.06 -12.48 18.11
N THR A 118 -14.64 -12.30 16.92
CA THR A 118 -14.46 -13.23 15.81
C THR A 118 -13.39 -12.74 14.84
N LYS A 119 -12.89 -13.63 13.96
CA LYS A 119 -11.86 -13.27 12.96
C LYS A 119 -12.34 -12.24 11.92
N ASP A 120 -13.66 -12.10 11.77
CA ASP A 120 -14.26 -11.14 10.86
C ASP A 120 -14.32 -9.73 11.44
N MET A 121 -14.15 -9.58 12.76
CA MET A 121 -14.09 -8.29 13.44
C MET A 121 -12.70 -7.67 13.26
N LYS A 122 -12.63 -6.62 12.45
CA LYS A 122 -11.38 -5.98 12.04
C LYS A 122 -11.36 -4.49 12.34
N PHE A 123 -10.22 -4.04 12.83
CA PHE A 123 -9.86 -2.64 12.84
C PHE A 123 -9.64 -2.15 11.40
N LEU A 124 -10.14 -0.96 11.09
CA LEU A 124 -10.01 -0.35 9.77
C LEU A 124 -8.98 0.78 9.77
N SER A 125 -9.12 1.72 10.70
CA SER A 125 -8.23 2.89 10.76
C SER A 125 -8.32 3.58 12.12
N ALA A 126 -7.24 4.23 12.53
CA ALA A 126 -7.21 5.18 13.64
C ALA A 126 -6.58 6.48 13.16
N TYR A 127 -7.16 7.62 13.54
CA TYR A 127 -6.58 8.92 13.24
C TYR A 127 -6.91 9.93 14.33
N ASN A 128 -5.98 10.83 14.57
CA ASN A 128 -6.09 11.86 15.59
C ASN A 128 -6.77 13.11 15.02
N LEU A 129 -7.78 13.60 15.72
CA LEU A 129 -8.51 14.83 15.42
C LEU A 129 -8.47 15.74 16.64
N LYS A 130 -8.15 17.01 16.43
CA LYS A 130 -8.29 18.03 17.48
C LYS A 130 -9.71 18.59 17.43
N THR A 131 -10.52 18.22 18.42
CA THR A 131 -11.86 18.77 18.63
C THR A 131 -11.86 19.55 19.94
N ASP A 132 -12.27 20.81 19.91
CA ASP A 132 -12.31 21.69 21.09
C ASP A 132 -10.97 21.76 21.86
N GLY A 133 -9.85 21.75 21.13
CA GLY A 133 -8.50 21.77 21.69
C GLY A 133 -8.02 20.44 22.29
N LYS A 134 -8.87 19.40 22.33
CA LYS A 134 -8.53 18.07 22.83
C LYS A 134 -8.10 17.16 21.69
N ASN A 135 -6.96 16.51 21.86
CA ASN A 135 -6.49 15.49 20.91
C ASN A 135 -7.32 14.21 21.09
N THR A 136 -8.19 13.92 20.14
CA THR A 136 -9.12 12.80 20.17
C THR A 136 -8.74 11.80 19.09
N VAL A 137 -8.55 10.53 19.45
CA VAL A 137 -8.41 9.47 18.44
C VAL A 137 -9.79 9.00 17.98
N ILE A 138 -9.98 9.00 16.67
CA ILE A 138 -11.13 8.38 16.02
C ILE A 138 -10.71 7.00 15.56
N ILE A 139 -11.40 5.97 16.05
CA ILE A 139 -11.13 4.57 15.75
C ILE A 139 -12.29 4.04 14.93
N LYS A 140 -12.00 3.57 13.71
CA LYS A 140 -12.98 2.93 12.83
C LYS A 140 -12.81 1.42 12.84
N LEU A 141 -13.91 0.74 13.07
CA LEU A 141 -14.05 -0.71 13.08
C LEU A 141 -15.01 -1.13 11.98
N ASN A 142 -14.91 -2.36 11.48
CA ASN A 142 -15.82 -2.82 10.44
C ASN A 142 -17.21 -3.22 10.98
N GLU A 143 -18.17 -3.40 10.08
CA GLU A 143 -19.57 -3.71 10.38
C GLU A 143 -19.76 -4.98 11.25
N ALA A 144 -18.82 -5.92 11.22
CA ALA A 144 -18.88 -7.14 12.03
C ALA A 144 -19.00 -6.84 13.55
N PHE A 145 -18.57 -5.67 14.00
CA PHE A 145 -18.74 -5.22 15.40
C PHE A 145 -20.19 -4.82 15.75
N SER A 146 -21.07 -4.60 14.78
CA SER A 146 -22.49 -4.26 15.02
C SER A 146 -23.21 -5.35 15.82
N GLY A 147 -22.82 -6.61 15.67
CA GLY A 147 -23.31 -7.72 16.48
C GLY A 147 -22.90 -7.61 17.95
N LEU A 148 -21.67 -7.17 18.22
CA LEU A 148 -21.12 -7.00 19.56
C LEU A 148 -21.89 -5.91 20.34
N ARG A 149 -22.26 -4.80 19.68
CA ARG A 149 -23.05 -3.71 20.29
C ARG A 149 -24.36 -4.17 20.93
N LYS A 150 -24.98 -5.23 20.39
CA LYS A 150 -26.21 -5.80 20.96
C LYS A 150 -25.98 -6.41 22.35
N ASN A 151 -24.74 -6.77 22.68
CA ASN A 151 -24.34 -7.20 24.00
C ASN A 151 -23.58 -6.07 24.71
N LYS A 152 -24.30 -5.28 25.50
CA LYS A 152 -23.76 -4.09 26.18
C LYS A 152 -22.54 -4.39 27.04
N ASP A 153 -22.56 -5.49 27.81
CA ASP A 153 -21.45 -5.85 28.70
C ASP A 153 -20.17 -6.14 27.92
N LEU A 154 -20.26 -6.93 26.85
CA LEU A 154 -19.10 -7.25 26.00
C LEU A 154 -18.61 -6.03 25.21
N PHE A 155 -19.53 -5.22 24.70
CA PHE A 155 -19.18 -4.02 23.94
C PHE A 155 -18.53 -2.95 24.83
N ASP A 156 -19.09 -2.68 26.00
CA ASP A 156 -18.51 -1.74 26.97
C ASP A 156 -17.16 -2.25 27.47
N GLY A 157 -17.05 -3.54 27.76
CA GLY A 157 -15.77 -4.16 28.14
C GLY A 157 -14.71 -3.99 27.05
N PHE A 158 -15.05 -4.24 25.79
CA PHE A 158 -14.16 -4.05 24.65
C PHE A 158 -13.76 -2.58 24.44
N THR A 159 -14.72 -1.65 24.45
CA THR A 159 -14.42 -0.22 24.27
C THR A 159 -13.57 0.34 25.40
N GLN A 160 -13.78 -0.10 26.65
CA GLN A 160 -12.92 0.23 27.78
C GLN A 160 -11.52 -0.39 27.67
N SER A 161 -11.40 -1.60 27.10
CA SER A 161 -10.11 -2.25 26.82
C SER A 161 -9.27 -1.41 25.86
N ILE A 162 -9.87 -0.96 24.76
CA ILE A 162 -9.26 0.01 23.84
C ILE A 162 -8.90 1.29 24.59
N ALA A 163 -9.85 1.87 25.32
CA ALA A 163 -9.67 3.17 25.94
C ALA A 163 -8.51 3.20 26.95
N ARG A 164 -8.39 2.13 27.75
CA ARG A 164 -7.33 1.97 28.74
C ARG A 164 -5.99 1.70 28.07
N THR A 165 -5.96 0.87 27.03
CA THR A 165 -4.74 0.61 26.24
C THR A 165 -4.20 1.88 25.60
N ILE A 166 -5.05 2.65 24.94
CA ILE A 166 -4.62 3.89 24.29
C ILE A 166 -4.18 4.93 25.32
N SER A 167 -4.97 5.18 26.36
CA SER A 167 -4.62 6.17 27.39
C SER A 167 -3.31 5.84 28.11
N ASN A 168 -2.99 4.54 28.27
CA ASN A 168 -1.75 4.11 28.92
C ASN A 168 -0.50 4.31 28.04
N ASN A 169 -0.64 4.10 26.73
CA ASN A 169 0.50 4.13 25.80
C ASN A 169 0.66 5.47 25.06
N PHE A 170 -0.38 6.29 25.00
CA PHE A 170 -0.42 7.57 24.27
C PHE A 170 -0.94 8.70 25.16
N PRO A 171 -0.12 9.25 26.07
CA PRO A 171 -0.56 10.23 27.07
C PRO A 171 -0.99 11.58 26.48
N ASN A 172 -0.67 11.83 25.20
CA ASN A 172 -1.12 13.01 24.46
C ASN A 172 -2.57 12.89 23.96
N ILE A 173 -3.19 11.71 24.03
CA ILE A 173 -4.58 11.47 23.63
C ILE A 173 -5.48 11.72 24.84
N GLN A 174 -6.49 12.57 24.65
CA GLN A 174 -7.40 13.04 25.69
C GLN A 174 -8.84 12.57 25.46
N GLY A 175 -9.16 12.16 24.23
CA GLY A 175 -10.47 11.65 23.85
C GLY A 175 -10.34 10.43 22.97
N ILE A 176 -11.32 9.53 23.06
CA ILE A 176 -11.39 8.31 22.24
C ILE A 176 -12.81 8.19 21.71
N ASN A 177 -12.97 8.09 20.40
CA ASN A 177 -14.25 7.92 19.73
C ASN A 177 -14.20 6.67 18.85
N ILE A 178 -15.04 5.69 19.14
CA ILE A 178 -15.08 4.41 18.41
C ILE A 178 -16.32 4.40 17.51
N GLN A 179 -16.09 4.21 16.22
CA GLN A 179 -17.09 4.20 15.16
C GLN A 179 -17.10 2.83 14.47
N ILE A 180 -18.29 2.35 14.11
CA ILE A 180 -18.48 1.11 13.38
C ILE A 180 -18.94 1.48 11.97
N ASP A 181 -18.20 1.02 10.97
CA ASP A 181 -18.54 1.19 9.57
C ASP A 181 -19.86 0.48 9.24
N GLY A 182 -20.67 1.08 8.37
CA GLY A 182 -22.05 0.63 8.11
C GLY A 182 -23.13 1.30 8.97
N GLU A 183 -22.77 2.08 9.98
CA GLU A 183 -23.71 2.96 10.67
C GLU A 183 -23.73 4.34 9.99
N ALA A 184 -24.90 4.73 9.45
CA ALA A 184 -25.12 6.10 9.05
C ALA A 184 -24.98 6.99 10.29
N ILE A 185 -24.04 7.92 10.27
CA ILE A 185 -24.04 9.05 11.21
C ILE A 185 -25.23 9.93 10.78
N ILE A 186 -26.42 9.62 11.28
CA ILE A 186 -27.53 10.56 11.20
C ILE A 186 -27.20 11.62 12.26
N GLN A 187 -26.73 12.78 11.81
CA GLN A 187 -26.57 13.97 12.64
C GLN A 187 -27.94 14.57 12.98
#